data_AF-A0A370EIT0-F1
#
_entry.id   AF-A0A370EIT0-F1
#
_cell.length_a   1.000
_cell.length_b   1.000
_cell.length_c   1.000
_cell.angle_alpha   90.00
_cell.angle_beta   90.00
_cell.angle_gamma   90.00
#
_symmetry.space_group_name_H-M   'P 1'
#
loop_
_entity.id
_entity.type
_entity.pdbx_description
1 polymer ?
#
loop_
_entity_poly.entity_id
_entity_poly.type
_entity_poly.pdbx_seq_one_letter_code
_entity_poly.pdbx_strand_id
1 'polypeptide(L)'
;MEKIGIFEMLGVFLIPVLIVSLLVLISYWKLYEKAGKPGWAVLIPIYSTLVLLEIIRKPWWWLLLMMIPGLNIIWAIWALNLFVKSFGKSEGFTIGCLFLPYVFFPILAFSKDTKYIYDTNEFNSIGTSEV
;
A
#
# COMPACT_ATOMS: atom_id res chain seq x y z
N MET A 1 41.77 1.26 -20.25
CA MET A 1 40.43 1.07 -19.65
C MET A 1 40.51 1.59 -18.23
N GLU A 2 39.96 2.78 -17.99
CA GLU A 2 39.82 3.30 -16.63
C GLU A 2 39.00 2.28 -15.81
N LYS A 3 39.56 1.82 -14.69
CA LYS A 3 38.84 0.92 -13.80
C LYS A 3 37.79 1.75 -13.08
N ILE A 4 36.55 1.67 -13.54
CA ILE A 4 35.39 2.22 -12.81
C ILE A 4 35.41 1.60 -11.41
N GLY A 5 35.48 2.46 -10.39
CA GLY A 5 35.55 2.03 -9.00
C GLY A 5 34.23 1.38 -8.58
N ILE A 6 34.28 0.34 -7.74
CA ILE A 6 33.09 -0.32 -7.21
C ILE A 6 32.11 0.69 -6.57
N PHE A 7 32.64 1.75 -5.94
CA PHE A 7 31.83 2.83 -5.36
C PHE A 7 31.03 3.65 -6.39
N GLU A 8 31.58 3.88 -7.59
CA GLU A 8 30.89 4.59 -8.67
C GLU A 8 29.76 3.73 -9.24
N MET A 9 30.03 2.44 -9.44
CA MET A 9 29.04 1.48 -9.89
C MET A 9 27.89 1.32 -8.88
N LEU A 10 28.21 1.32 -7.58
CA LEU A 10 27.22 1.33 -6.50
C LEU A 10 26.40 2.63 -6.48
N GLY A 11 27.04 3.78 -6.66
CA GLY A 11 26.36 5.09 -6.67
C GLY A 11 25.34 5.21 -7.81
N VAL A 12 25.72 4.82 -9.03
CA VAL A 12 24.85 4.86 -10.22
C VAL A 12 23.60 3.98 -10.03
N PHE A 13 23.71 2.87 -9.30
CA PHE A 13 22.57 1.97 -9.08
C PHE A 13 21.74 2.31 -7.83
N LEU A 14 22.38 2.68 -6.73
CA LEU A 14 21.71 2.95 -5.46
C LEU A 14 20.89 4.24 -5.48
N ILE A 15 21.39 5.31 -6.11
CA ILE A 15 20.73 6.62 -6.08
C ILE A 15 19.33 6.56 -6.74
N PRO A 16 19.16 6.01 -7.97
CA PRO A 16 17.83 5.88 -8.58
C PRO A 16 16.88 4.99 -7.76
N VAL A 17 17.39 3.90 -7.19
CA VAL A 17 16.59 2.97 -6.37
C VAL A 17 16.05 3.67 -5.12
N LEU A 18 16.87 4.49 -4.45
CA LEU A 18 16.43 5.27 -3.29
C LEU A 18 15.37 6.30 -3.67
N ILE A 19 15.55 7.02 -4.78
CA ILE A 19 14.57 8.01 -5.27
C ILE A 19 13.22 7.33 -5.56
N VAL A 20 13.23 6.22 -6.29
CA VAL A 20 12.02 5.47 -6.61
C VAL A 20 11.35 4.91 -5.35
N SER A 21 12.13 4.43 -4.38
CA SER A 21 11.63 3.92 -3.11
C SER A 21 10.93 5.01 -2.29
N LEU A 22 11.53 6.20 -2.20
CA LEU A 22 10.93 7.36 -1.54
C LEU A 22 9.63 7.79 -2.23
N LEU A 23 9.60 7.77 -3.55
CA LEU A 23 8.41 8.11 -4.33
C LEU A 23 7.25 7.14 -4.04
N VAL A 24 7.53 5.83 -3.96
CA VAL A 24 6.51 4.83 -3.57
C VAL A 24 6.06 5.04 -2.13
N LEU A 25 6.98 5.32 -1.21
CA LEU A 25 6.64 5.59 0.19
C LEU A 25 5.68 6.79 0.32
N ILE A 26 5.97 7.90 -0.36
CA ILE A 26 5.11 9.09 -0.40
C ILE A 26 3.75 8.76 -1.04
N SER A 27 3.74 7.87 -2.04
CA SER A 27 2.50 7.44 -2.70
C SER A 27 1.59 6.70 -1.72
N TYR A 28 2.12 5.75 -0.94
CA TYR A 28 1.33 5.08 0.09
C TYR A 28 0.88 6.03 1.20
N TRP A 29 1.76 6.93 1.64
CA TRP A 29 1.43 7.95 2.65
C TRP A 29 0.19 8.74 2.20
N LYS A 30 0.17 9.22 0.94
CA LYS A 30 -0.98 9.93 0.37
C LYS A 30 -2.23 9.07 0.25
N LEU A 31 -2.10 7.79 -0.07
CA LEU A 31 -3.25 6.88 -0.16
C LEU A 31 -3.90 6.67 1.21
N TYR A 32 -3.09 6.54 2.26
CA TYR A 32 -3.57 6.42 3.64
C TYR A 32 -4.30 7.70 4.06
N GLU A 33 -3.75 8.87 3.76
CA GLU A 33 -4.41 10.16 4.01
C GLU A 33 -5.73 10.30 3.23
N LYS A 34 -5.76 9.84 1.97
CA LYS A 34 -7.00 9.80 1.16
C LYS A 34 -8.07 8.89 1.74
N ALA A 35 -7.68 7.85 2.48
CA ALA A 35 -8.59 6.97 3.21
C ALA A 35 -8.94 7.47 4.63
N GLY A 36 -8.52 8.69 5.00
CA GLY A 36 -8.78 9.27 6.32
C GLY A 36 -7.92 8.65 7.44
N LYS A 37 -6.83 7.97 7.08
CA LYS A 37 -5.91 7.32 8.03
C LYS A 37 -4.59 8.08 8.13
N PRO A 38 -3.85 7.96 9.24
CA PRO A 38 -2.55 8.62 9.39
C PRO A 38 -1.56 8.11 8.35
N GLY A 39 -1.07 9.00 7.49
CA GLY A 39 -0.11 8.64 6.45
C GLY A 39 1.26 8.17 6.97
N TRP A 40 1.67 8.58 8.18
CA TRP A 40 2.90 8.07 8.80
C TRP A 40 2.82 6.58 9.16
N ALA A 41 1.61 6.00 9.20
CA ALA A 41 1.41 4.60 9.57
C ALA A 41 2.20 3.64 8.68
N VAL A 42 2.49 4.01 7.42
CA VAL A 42 3.28 3.17 6.51
C VAL A 42 4.72 2.94 6.97
N LEU A 43 5.26 3.75 7.88
CA LEU A 43 6.63 3.59 8.38
C LEU A 43 6.78 2.41 9.36
N ILE A 44 5.69 2.01 10.03
CA ILE A 44 5.72 0.95 11.05
C ILE A 44 5.05 -0.31 10.47
N PRO A 45 5.77 -1.41 10.22
CA PRO A 45 5.23 -2.56 9.46
C PRO A 45 3.94 -3.17 10.03
N ILE A 46 3.89 -3.42 11.34
CA ILE A 46 2.73 -4.04 11.99
C ILE A 46 1.55 -3.06 12.00
N TYR A 47 1.78 -1.81 12.38
CA TYR A 47 0.74 -0.78 12.42
C TYR A 47 0.22 -0.43 11.02
N SER A 48 1.10 -0.36 10.03
CA SER A 48 0.77 -0.19 8.61
C SER A 48 -0.21 -1.26 8.14
N THR A 49 0.03 -2.52 8.51
CA THR A 49 -0.85 -3.63 8.16
C THR A 49 -2.21 -3.52 8.85
N LEU A 50 -2.26 -3.17 10.14
CA LEU A 50 -3.53 -2.95 10.84
C LEU A 50 -4.34 -1.82 10.20
N VAL A 51 -3.69 -0.70 9.88
CA VAL A 51 -4.33 0.44 9.20
C VAL A 51 -4.77 0.04 7.79
N LEU A 52 -3.97 -0.75 7.07
CA LEU A 52 -4.37 -1.31 5.77
C LEU A 52 -5.65 -2.14 5.90
N LEU A 53 -5.72 -3.03 6.90
CA LEU A 53 -6.90 -3.85 7.18
C LEU A 53 -8.14 -2.98 7.45
N GLU A 54 -7.98 -1.88 8.20
CA GLU A 54 -9.05 -0.90 8.40
C GLU A 54 -9.49 -0.22 7.10
N ILE A 55 -8.55 0.17 6.23
CA ILE A 55 -8.83 0.77 4.91
C ILE A 55 -9.59 -0.21 4.01
N ILE A 56 -9.29 -1.51 4.07
CA ILE A 56 -9.98 -2.53 3.27
C ILE A 56 -11.20 -3.14 3.98
N ARG A 57 -11.57 -2.61 5.16
CA ARG A 57 -12.69 -3.10 6.00
C ARG A 57 -12.59 -4.59 6.30
N LYS A 58 -11.39 -5.06 6.67
CA LYS A 58 -11.14 -6.43 7.12
C LYS A 58 -10.77 -6.48 8.60
N PRO A 59 -11.15 -7.56 9.29
CA PRO A 59 -10.92 -7.67 10.72
C PRO A 59 -9.44 -7.98 11.02
N TRP A 60 -8.98 -7.60 12.22
CA TRP A 60 -7.57 -7.64 12.60
C TRP A 60 -6.94 -9.04 12.57
N TRP A 61 -7.73 -10.13 12.70
CA TRP A 61 -7.24 -11.51 12.62
C TRP A 61 -6.68 -11.89 11.25
N TRP A 62 -6.94 -11.10 10.20
CA TRP A 62 -6.22 -11.22 8.93
C TRP A 62 -4.71 -11.02 9.07
N LEU A 63 -4.25 -10.26 10.07
CA LEU A 63 -2.82 -10.13 10.38
C LEU A 63 -2.19 -11.48 10.72
N LEU A 64 -2.90 -12.34 11.46
CA LEU A 64 -2.43 -13.69 11.81
C LEU A 64 -2.33 -14.58 10.57
N LEU A 65 -3.24 -14.43 9.62
CA LEU A 65 -3.20 -15.18 8.35
C LEU A 65 -1.97 -14.82 7.50
N MET A 66 -1.51 -13.57 7.58
CA MET A 66 -0.27 -13.13 6.91
C MET A 66 1.00 -13.71 7.54
N MET A 67 0.94 -14.22 8.77
CA MET A 67 2.07 -14.90 9.42
C MET A 67 2.23 -16.36 8.99
N ILE A 68 1.22 -16.95 8.33
CA ILE A 68 1.28 -18.34 7.86
C ILE A 68 1.96 -18.37 6.49
N PRO A 69 3.13 -19.01 6.34
CA PRO A 69 3.83 -19.09 5.07
C PRO A 69 2.99 -19.83 4.02
N GLY A 70 2.97 -19.32 2.79
CA GLY A 70 2.19 -19.84 1.66
C GLY A 70 0.82 -19.19 1.55
N LEU A 71 0.06 -19.10 2.66
CA LEU A 71 -1.21 -18.38 2.69
C LEU A 71 -1.01 -16.87 2.63
N ASN A 72 0.09 -16.37 3.19
CA ASN A 72 0.45 -14.95 3.19
C ASN A 72 0.43 -14.31 1.79
N ILE A 73 0.87 -15.03 0.75
CA ILE A 73 0.89 -14.52 -0.63
C ILE A 73 -0.53 -14.34 -1.17
N ILE A 74 -1.40 -15.34 -0.98
CA ILE A 74 -2.79 -15.31 -1.43
C ILE A 74 -3.52 -14.15 -0.76
N TRP A 75 -3.36 -14.01 0.56
CA TRP A 75 -3.95 -12.92 1.33
C TRP A 75 -3.36 -11.56 0.97
N ALA A 76 -2.07 -11.46 0.68
CA ALA A 76 -1.45 -10.21 0.25
C ALA A 76 -1.98 -9.72 -1.10
N ILE A 77 -2.12 -10.63 -2.08
CA ILE A 77 -2.72 -10.31 -3.38
C ILE A 77 -4.18 -9.89 -3.22
N TRP A 78 -4.93 -10.59 -2.36
CA TRP A 78 -6.32 -10.25 -2.09
C TRP A 78 -6.46 -8.90 -1.37
N ALA A 79 -5.62 -8.64 -0.36
CA ALA A 79 -5.57 -7.35 0.35
C ALA A 79 -5.22 -6.21 -0.63
N LEU A 80 -4.27 -6.42 -1.55
CA LEU A 80 -3.94 -5.46 -2.60
C LEU A 80 -5.14 -5.19 -3.52
N ASN A 81 -5.87 -6.23 -3.93
CA ASN A 81 -7.07 -6.08 -4.75
C ASN A 81 -8.13 -5.23 -4.04
N LEU A 82 -8.42 -5.54 -2.77
CA LEU A 82 -9.38 -4.79 -1.97
C LEU A 82 -8.92 -3.35 -1.73
N PHE A 83 -7.63 -3.13 -1.52
CA PHE A 83 -7.05 -1.80 -1.36
C PHE A 83 -7.21 -0.97 -2.63
N VAL A 84 -6.90 -1.53 -3.80
CA VAL A 84 -7.10 -0.83 -5.08
C VAL A 84 -8.58 -0.54 -5.34
N LYS A 85 -9.47 -1.48 -4.99
CA LYS A 85 -10.93 -1.32 -5.11
C LYS A 85 -11.48 -0.28 -4.15
N SER A 86 -10.90 -0.10 -2.96
CA SER A 86 -11.32 0.95 -2.01
C SER A 86 -11.10 2.37 -2.56
N PHE A 87 -10.31 2.50 -3.64
CA PHE A 87 -10.08 3.74 -4.38
C PHE A 87 -10.85 3.81 -5.71
N GLY A 88 -11.80 2.90 -5.94
CA GLY A 88 -12.66 2.88 -7.13
C GLY A 88 -11.97 2.41 -8.41
N LYS A 89 -10.86 1.65 -8.31
CA LYS A 89 -10.17 1.08 -9.48
C LYS A 89 -10.54 -0.39 -9.70
N SER A 90 -10.36 -0.86 -10.93
CA SER A 90 -10.68 -2.23 -11.36
C SER A 90 -9.59 -3.24 -11.01
N GLU A 91 -9.90 -4.53 -11.14
CA GLU A 91 -8.97 -5.65 -10.95
C GLU A 91 -7.78 -5.58 -11.91
N GLY A 92 -7.97 -5.05 -13.12
CA GLY A 92 -6.87 -4.81 -14.07
C GLY A 92 -5.83 -3.82 -13.55
N PHE A 93 -6.26 -2.82 -12.78
CA PHE A 93 -5.34 -1.89 -12.11
C PHE A 93 -4.58 -2.59 -10.98
N THR A 94 -5.20 -3.53 -10.26
CA THR A 94 -4.53 -4.37 -9.26
C THR A 94 -3.40 -5.18 -9.89
N ILE A 95 -3.62 -5.76 -11.06
CA ILE A 95 -2.57 -6.49 -11.80
C ILE A 95 -1.42 -5.55 -12.14
N GLY A 96 -1.72 -4.32 -12.57
CA GLY A 96 -0.72 -3.27 -12.78
C GLY A 96 0.08 -2.94 -11.51
N CYS A 97 -0.58 -2.80 -10.35
CA CYS A 97 0.08 -2.63 -9.06
C CYS A 97 0.95 -3.83 -8.67
N LEU A 98 0.55 -5.05 -9.03
CA LEU A 98 1.27 -6.27 -8.69
C LEU A 98 2.58 -6.41 -9.49
N PHE A 99 2.53 -6.17 -10.80
CA PHE A 99 3.70 -6.32 -11.69
C PHE A 99 4.57 -5.07 -11.77
N LEU A 100 3.97 -3.87 -11.67
CA LEU A 100 4.64 -2.57 -11.81
C LEU A 100 4.28 -1.60 -10.66
N PRO A 101 4.55 -1.97 -9.39
CA PRO A 101 4.16 -1.17 -8.23
C PRO A 101 4.73 0.25 -8.27
N TYR A 102 5.98 0.40 -8.73
CA TYR A 102 6.69 1.68 -8.79
C TYR A 102 6.05 2.72 -9.71
N VAL A 103 5.16 2.30 -10.62
CA VAL A 103 4.46 3.18 -11.57
C VAL A 103 2.99 3.31 -11.19
N PHE A 104 2.33 2.21 -10.85
CA PHE A 104 0.89 2.21 -10.57
C PHE A 104 0.51 2.82 -9.22
N PHE A 105 1.30 2.62 -8.16
CA PHE A 105 1.00 3.26 -6.87
C PHE A 105 1.07 4.78 -6.93
N PRO A 106 2.07 5.39 -7.57
CA PRO A 106 2.09 6.84 -7.78
C PRO A 106 0.91 7.33 -8.61
N ILE A 107 0.57 6.63 -9.70
CA ILE A 107 -0.61 6.96 -10.51
C ILE A 107 -1.88 6.94 -9.64
N LEU A 108 -2.03 5.92 -8.81
CA LEU A 108 -3.17 5.80 -7.90
C LEU A 108 -3.20 6.95 -6.89
N ALA A 109 -2.07 7.24 -6.24
CA ALA A 109 -1.93 8.23 -5.19
C ALA A 109 -2.18 9.66 -5.70
N PHE A 110 -1.58 10.03 -6.83
CA PHE A 110 -1.60 11.39 -7.36
C PHE A 110 -2.72 11.66 -8.36
N SER A 111 -3.44 10.62 -8.83
CA SER A 111 -4.62 10.83 -9.69
C SER A 111 -5.71 11.61 -8.95
N LYS A 112 -6.29 12.60 -9.65
CA LYS A 112 -7.38 13.46 -9.16
C LYS A 112 -8.69 12.69 -8.99
N ASP A 113 -8.90 11.66 -9.80
CA ASP A 113 -10.12 10.84 -9.80
C ASP A 113 -10.11 9.79 -8.68
N THR A 114 -8.94 9.57 -8.05
CA THR A 114 -8.81 8.61 -6.97
C THR A 114 -9.39 9.20 -5.68
N LYS A 115 -10.58 8.72 -5.31
CA LYS A 115 -11.27 8.98 -4.04
C LYS A 115 -11.50 7.66 -3.30
N TYR A 116 -11.39 7.69 -1.99
CA TYR A 116 -11.76 6.55 -1.15
C TYR A 116 -13.29 6.40 -1.17
N ILE A 117 -13.78 5.19 -1.48
CA ILE A 117 -15.20 4.95 -1.79
C ILE A 117 -16.04 4.52 -0.59
N TYR A 118 -15.41 4.14 0.52
CA TYR A 118 -16.13 3.71 1.72
C TYR A 118 -16.42 4.89 2.65
N ASP A 119 -17.63 4.91 3.21
CA ASP A 119 -17.99 5.89 4.25
C ASP A 119 -17.29 5.53 5.57
N THR A 120 -16.46 6.45 6.07
CA THR A 120 -15.80 6.34 7.38
C THR A 120 -16.78 6.27 8.55
N ASN A 121 -18.02 6.77 8.38
CA ASN A 121 -19.04 6.79 9.44
C ASN A 121 -19.70 5.42 9.66
N GLU A 122 -19.79 4.58 8.63
CA GLU A 122 -20.39 3.25 8.75
C GLU A 122 -19.56 2.30 9.60
N PHE A 123 -18.22 2.38 9.57
CA PHE A 123 -17.36 1.47 10.33
C PHE A 123 -17.59 1.61 11.85
N ASN A 124 -17.82 2.84 12.33
CA ASN A 124 -18.17 3.06 13.72
C ASN A 124 -19.53 2.43 14.05
N SER A 125 -20.50 2.41 13.13
CA SER A 125 -21.82 1.81 13.38
C SER A 125 -21.79 0.28 13.57
N ILE A 126 -20.81 -0.42 13.00
CA ILE A 126 -20.63 -1.88 13.16
C ILE A 126 -19.80 -2.21 14.41
N GLY A 127 -18.98 -1.26 14.89
CA GLY A 127 -18.15 -1.41 16.08
C GLY A 127 -18.76 -0.87 17.36
N THR A 128 -19.79 0.00 17.28
CA THR A 128 -20.47 0.59 18.45
C THR A 128 -21.85 0.01 18.72
N SER A 129 -22.38 -0.87 17.86
CA SER A 129 -23.64 -1.59 18.14
C SER A 129 -23.44 -2.87 18.94
N GLU A 130 -22.19 -3.24 19.26
CA GLU A 130 -21.82 -4.47 19.98
C GLU A 130 -20.99 -4.23 21.25
N VAL A 131 -21.06 -3.02 21.84
CA VAL A 131 -20.58 -2.73 23.20
C VAL A 131 -21.62 -2.00 24.03
#